data_AF-A0A315V2G9-F1
#
_entry.id   AF-A0A315V2G9-F1
#
_cell.length_a   1.000
_cell.length_b   1.000
_cell.length_c   1.000
_cell.angle_alpha   90.00
_cell.angle_beta   90.00
_cell.angle_gamma   90.00
#
_symmetry.space_group_name_H-M   'P 1'
#
loop_
_entity.id
_entity.type
_entity.pdbx_description
1 polymer ?
#
loop_
_entity_poly.entity_id
_entity_poly.type
_entity_poly.pdbx_seq_one_letter_code
_entity_poly.pdbx_strand_id
1 'polypeptide(L)'
;MPPLRRSCQALLCARLRSQPATCERERYRASRLTGAEIRIKTCNNDPRQAKQTASVELIKNPTVTKGTKTPKQAVFAGSMQLLAGIKLCTGRVLTNHPHYEDKDLRERTRQVYQVYARRSPEEVYDILRAVGADYVVLENSICYERRHRRGCRLRDLLDLANGHIMDGPGENEPDLVPASHPRFCEAIKTDDAAYSALFTRTFQNKTFYVYRLKKKRKKSGKVSPESGVKQ
;
A
#
# COMPACT_ATOMS: atom_id res chain seq x y z
N MET A 1 18.61 32.96 6.48
CA MET A 1 17.37 32.38 7.05
C MET A 1 17.18 30.95 6.53
N PRO A 2 17.35 29.90 7.34
CA PRO A 2 17.07 28.52 6.94
C PRO A 2 15.56 28.24 6.97
N PRO A 3 15.03 27.29 6.17
CA PRO A 3 13.59 27.20 5.95
C PRO A 3 12.91 26.46 7.10
N LEU A 4 12.06 27.16 7.86
CA LEU A 4 11.23 26.60 8.93
C LEU A 4 10.38 25.38 8.50
N ARG A 5 10.06 25.25 7.20
CA ARG A 5 9.28 24.10 6.67
C ARG A 5 9.99 22.74 6.82
N ARG A 6 11.32 22.68 6.75
CA ARG A 6 12.06 21.40 6.94
C ARG A 6 12.06 20.95 8.39
N SER A 7 12.02 21.89 9.33
CA SER A 7 11.99 21.62 10.77
C SER A 7 10.68 20.94 11.18
N CYS A 8 9.54 21.44 10.72
CA CYS A 8 8.23 20.91 11.11
C CYS A 8 7.98 19.48 10.58
N GLN A 9 8.40 19.20 9.34
CA GLN A 9 8.28 17.85 8.76
C GLN A 9 9.22 16.84 9.44
N ALA A 10 10.46 17.24 9.76
CA ALA A 10 11.37 16.42 10.53
C ALA A 10 10.84 16.16 11.96
N LEU A 11 10.24 17.15 12.61
CA LEU A 11 9.61 17.04 13.93
C LEU A 11 8.35 16.17 13.92
N LEU A 12 7.53 16.21 12.88
CA LEU A 12 6.35 15.36 12.77
C LEU A 12 6.74 13.89 12.52
N CYS A 13 7.75 13.67 11.69
CA CYS A 13 8.35 12.35 11.53
C CYS A 13 9.05 11.90 12.80
N ALA A 14 9.72 12.79 13.52
CA ALA A 14 10.31 12.51 14.83
C ALA A 14 9.23 12.17 15.86
N ARG A 15 8.08 12.86 15.88
CA ARG A 15 6.92 12.54 16.73
C ARG A 15 6.29 11.20 16.38
N LEU A 16 6.17 10.86 15.10
CA LEU A 16 5.79 9.50 14.67
C LEU A 16 6.87 8.45 15.01
N ARG A 17 8.16 8.85 15.01
CA ARG A 17 9.28 8.00 15.43
C ARG A 17 9.34 7.80 16.95
N SER A 18 8.90 8.80 17.72
CA SER A 18 9.03 8.92 19.17
C SER A 18 7.77 8.62 19.95
N GLN A 19 6.67 8.15 19.33
CA GLN A 19 5.60 7.52 20.10
C GLN A 19 6.19 6.25 20.73
N PRO A 20 6.44 6.24 22.04
CA PRO A 20 7.05 5.08 22.64
C PRO A 20 5.96 4.00 22.76
N ALA A 21 6.30 2.78 22.38
CA ALA A 21 5.54 1.58 22.74
C ALA A 21 5.83 1.17 24.18
N THR A 22 5.92 2.13 25.11
CA THR A 22 6.24 1.86 26.51
C THR A 22 4.96 1.92 27.32
N CYS A 23 4.47 0.72 27.63
CA CYS A 23 3.76 0.44 28.86
C CYS A 23 4.67 0.87 30.03
N GLU A 24 4.49 2.09 30.55
CA GLU A 24 5.07 2.43 31.85
C GLU A 24 4.13 1.93 32.95
N ARG A 25 4.74 1.18 33.87
CA ARG A 25 4.14 0.53 35.03
C ARG A 25 3.19 1.44 35.80
N GLU A 26 2.17 0.80 36.36
CA GLU A 26 1.22 1.28 37.36
C GLU A 26 1.71 2.49 38.19
N ARG A 27 0.96 3.59 38.11
CA ARG A 27 0.81 4.47 39.27
C ARG A 27 -0.67 4.58 39.62
N TYR A 28 -1.03 3.82 40.64
CA TYR A 28 -2.25 3.97 41.39
C TYR A 28 -2.30 5.38 41.97
N ARG A 29 -3.16 6.25 41.44
CA ARG A 29 -3.51 7.50 42.12
C ARG A 29 -4.91 7.33 42.68
N ALA A 30 -4.96 6.94 43.96
CA ALA A 30 -6.19 6.91 44.72
C ALA A 30 -6.75 8.34 44.80
N SER A 31 -7.84 8.62 44.08
CA SER A 31 -8.62 9.83 44.33
C SER A 31 -9.61 9.52 45.46
N ARG A 32 -9.48 10.23 46.57
CA ARG A 32 -10.15 9.97 47.86
C ARG A 32 -11.61 10.44 47.92
N LEU A 33 -12.30 10.55 46.80
CA LEU A 33 -13.66 11.09 46.76
C LEU A 33 -14.50 10.24 45.82
N THR A 34 -15.50 9.57 46.41
CA THR A 34 -16.45 8.60 45.84
C THR A 34 -15.88 7.19 45.69
N GLY A 35 -16.37 6.27 46.53
CA GLY A 35 -16.04 4.84 46.53
C GLY A 35 -16.63 4.08 45.33
N ALA A 36 -16.37 4.57 44.12
CA ALA A 36 -16.67 3.86 42.89
C ALA A 36 -15.37 3.27 42.34
N GLU A 37 -15.22 1.94 42.42
CA GLU A 37 -14.20 1.22 41.67
C GLU A 37 -14.50 1.34 40.16
N ILE A 38 -13.96 2.35 39.50
CA ILE A 38 -13.96 2.41 38.05
C ILE A 38 -12.88 1.45 37.55
N ARG A 39 -13.28 0.21 37.29
CA ARG A 39 -12.44 -0.81 36.67
C ARG A 39 -12.29 -0.49 35.18
N ILE A 40 -11.40 0.44 34.82
CA ILE A 40 -11.00 0.63 33.42
C ILE A 40 -10.14 -0.58 33.03
N LYS A 41 -10.75 -1.57 32.38
CA LYS A 41 -10.02 -2.60 31.64
C LYS A 41 -9.35 -1.93 30.44
N THR A 42 -8.10 -1.50 30.58
CA THR A 42 -7.25 -1.21 29.42
C THR A 42 -6.84 -2.55 28.80
N CYS A 43 -7.66 -3.03 27.86
CA CYS A 43 -7.32 -4.18 27.04
C CYS A 43 -6.15 -3.78 26.13
N ASN A 44 -4.97 -4.35 26.41
CA ASN A 44 -3.73 -4.20 25.66
C ASN A 44 -3.76 -4.96 24.30
N ASN A 45 -4.89 -4.88 23.59
CA ASN A 45 -5.14 -5.53 22.29
C ASN A 45 -6.01 -4.62 21.40
N ASP A 46 -5.76 -3.30 21.36
CA ASP A 46 -6.45 -2.47 20.35
C ASP A 46 -5.79 -2.69 18.97
N PRO A 47 -6.48 -3.33 18.00
CA PRO A 47 -5.95 -3.55 16.66
C PRO A 47 -5.64 -2.25 15.91
N ARG A 48 -6.14 -1.08 16.35
CA ARG A 48 -5.75 0.23 15.82
C ARG A 48 -4.32 0.61 16.22
N GLN A 49 -3.92 0.32 17.45
CA GLN A 49 -2.57 0.61 17.93
C GLN A 49 -1.54 -0.30 17.25
N ALA A 50 -1.86 -1.58 17.02
CA ALA A 50 -1.03 -2.49 16.24
C ALA A 50 -0.85 -2.05 14.76
N LYS A 51 -1.92 -1.56 14.11
CA LYS A 51 -1.85 -0.99 12.75
C LYS A 51 -0.98 0.27 12.68
N GLN A 52 -1.08 1.14 13.70
CA GLN A 52 -0.24 2.33 13.81
C GLN A 52 1.24 1.95 13.97
N THR A 53 1.55 0.99 14.86
CA THR A 53 2.92 0.51 15.11
C THR A 53 3.54 -0.15 13.88
N ALA A 54 2.80 -0.98 13.15
CA ALA A 54 3.31 -1.62 11.95
C ALA A 54 3.58 -0.61 10.83
N SER A 55 2.73 0.44 10.70
CA SER A 55 2.94 1.51 9.73
C SER A 55 4.22 2.29 10.06
N VAL A 56 4.44 2.55 11.35
CA VAL A 56 5.66 3.16 11.86
C VAL A 56 6.88 2.27 11.60
N GLU A 57 6.77 0.95 11.73
CA GLU A 57 7.87 0.02 11.43
C GLU A 57 8.25 0.01 9.93
N LEU A 58 7.26 -0.04 9.04
CA LEU A 58 7.47 0.11 7.59
C LEU A 58 8.19 1.43 7.28
N ILE A 59 7.74 2.51 7.93
CA ILE A 59 8.31 3.87 7.83
C ILE A 59 9.64 4.01 8.62
N LYS A 60 10.02 3.05 9.46
CA LYS A 60 11.35 3.03 10.08
C LYS A 60 12.35 2.22 9.26
N ASN A 61 11.88 1.43 8.28
CA ASN A 61 12.75 0.59 7.49
C ASN A 61 13.67 1.43 6.56
N PRO A 62 15.00 1.21 6.58
CA PRO A 62 15.96 1.97 5.76
C PRO A 62 15.70 1.86 4.25
N THR A 63 15.11 0.75 3.78
CA THR A 63 14.70 0.56 2.39
C THR A 63 13.63 1.58 1.99
N VAL A 64 12.73 1.94 2.92
CA VAL A 64 11.62 2.87 2.67
C VAL A 64 12.02 4.31 3.02
N THR A 65 12.76 4.56 4.11
CA THR A 65 12.73 5.91 4.73
C THR A 65 14.01 6.69 4.88
N LYS A 66 15.19 6.08 4.74
CA LYS A 66 16.49 6.74 4.51
C LYS A 66 17.56 5.68 4.68
N GLY A 67 18.19 5.32 3.57
CA GLY A 67 19.31 4.38 3.58
C GLY A 67 19.49 3.78 2.20
N THR A 68 20.14 4.54 1.31
CA THR A 68 20.94 4.08 0.15
C THR A 68 20.35 3.07 -0.86
N LYS A 69 19.14 2.51 -0.68
CA LYS A 69 18.60 1.39 -1.48
C LYS A 69 17.47 1.78 -2.44
N THR A 70 16.76 2.89 -2.22
CA THR A 70 15.72 3.38 -3.13
C THR A 70 16.08 4.76 -3.71
N PRO A 71 16.01 4.95 -5.06
CA PRO A 71 16.36 6.22 -5.70
C PRO A 71 15.58 7.42 -5.14
N LYS A 72 16.18 8.62 -5.20
CA LYS A 72 15.52 9.84 -4.67
C LYS A 72 14.19 10.16 -5.34
N GLN A 73 14.09 9.81 -6.62
CA GLN A 73 12.92 10.03 -7.48
C GLN A 73 12.00 8.79 -7.55
N ALA A 74 12.22 7.78 -6.71
CA ALA A 74 11.37 6.60 -6.70
C ALA A 74 9.91 6.96 -6.41
N VAL A 75 9.01 6.43 -7.23
CA VAL A 75 7.56 6.64 -7.12
C VAL A 75 6.91 5.45 -6.42
N PHE A 76 6.16 5.72 -5.35
CA PHE A 76 5.45 4.70 -4.58
C PHE A 76 3.94 4.69 -4.87
N ALA A 77 3.40 3.49 -5.04
CA ALA A 77 1.97 3.19 -5.14
C ALA A 77 1.50 2.37 -3.93
N GLY A 78 0.26 2.55 -3.52
CA GLY A 78 -0.32 1.88 -2.36
C GLY A 78 -1.62 2.53 -1.91
N SER A 79 -2.10 2.18 -0.71
CA SER A 79 -3.26 2.85 -0.13
C SER A 79 -2.96 4.31 0.18
N MET A 80 -3.96 5.17 -0.01
CA MET A 80 -3.81 6.61 0.22
C MET A 80 -3.37 6.93 1.67
N GLN A 81 -3.92 6.21 2.65
CA GLN A 81 -3.60 6.38 4.06
C GLN A 81 -2.11 6.10 4.34
N LEU A 82 -1.59 5.03 3.74
CA LEU A 82 -0.19 4.65 3.90
C LEU A 82 0.75 5.60 3.17
N LEU A 83 0.39 5.99 1.94
CA LEU A 83 1.23 6.88 1.15
C LEU A 83 1.40 8.25 1.81
N ALA A 84 0.40 8.78 2.51
CA ALA A 84 0.53 10.00 3.30
C ALA A 84 1.70 9.90 4.31
N GLY A 85 1.81 8.78 5.03
CA GLY A 85 2.93 8.51 5.94
C GLY A 85 4.27 8.43 5.22
N ILE A 86 4.34 7.77 4.06
CA ILE A 86 5.55 7.70 3.24
C ILE A 86 5.96 9.11 2.77
N LYS A 87 5.02 9.94 2.31
CA LYS A 87 5.32 11.31 1.86
C LYS A 87 5.90 12.16 2.98
N LEU A 88 5.28 12.14 4.16
CA LEU A 88 5.74 12.93 5.31
C LEU A 88 7.15 12.50 5.71
N CYS A 89 7.40 11.18 5.81
CA CYS A 89 8.65 10.64 6.35
C CYS A 89 9.83 10.56 5.38
N THR A 90 9.56 10.51 4.08
CA THR A 90 10.59 10.24 3.07
C THR A 90 10.71 11.34 2.02
N GLY A 91 9.67 12.15 1.86
CA GLY A 91 9.57 13.16 0.81
C GLY A 91 9.40 12.60 -0.61
N ARG A 92 9.27 11.27 -0.78
CA ARG A 92 9.17 10.60 -2.08
C ARG A 92 7.92 11.02 -2.87
N VAL A 93 7.93 10.74 -4.17
CA VAL A 93 6.79 10.97 -5.06
C VAL A 93 5.80 9.83 -4.90
N LEU A 94 4.51 10.15 -4.95
CA LEU A 94 3.41 9.21 -4.79
C LEU A 94 2.58 9.17 -6.08
N THR A 95 1.99 8.02 -6.40
CA THR A 95 1.14 7.87 -7.58
C THR A 95 -0.25 8.49 -7.43
N ASN A 96 -0.78 8.52 -6.21
CA ASN A 96 -2.13 9.01 -5.90
C ASN A 96 -2.11 9.91 -4.65
N HIS A 97 -3.00 10.92 -4.66
CA HIS A 97 -3.19 11.90 -3.59
C HIS A 97 -4.67 11.92 -3.19
N PRO A 98 -5.03 12.03 -1.90
CA PRO A 98 -6.43 12.01 -1.41
C PRO A 98 -7.23 13.27 -1.77
N HIS A 99 -7.42 13.48 -3.07
CA HIS A 99 -8.37 14.45 -3.63
C HIS A 99 -9.47 13.66 -4.33
N TYR A 100 -10.64 13.62 -3.69
CA TYR A 100 -11.78 12.86 -4.19
C TYR A 100 -12.66 13.68 -5.12
N GLU A 101 -12.47 15.00 -5.14
CA GLU A 101 -13.22 15.94 -5.98
C GLU A 101 -12.87 15.77 -7.46
N ASP A 102 -11.61 15.42 -7.75
CA ASP A 102 -11.10 15.26 -9.11
C ASP A 102 -11.37 13.86 -9.66
N LYS A 103 -11.99 13.78 -10.84
CA LYS A 103 -12.35 12.51 -11.49
C LYS A 103 -11.13 11.71 -11.93
N ASP A 104 -10.12 12.36 -12.48
CA ASP A 104 -8.93 11.69 -13.02
C ASP A 104 -8.06 11.15 -11.89
N LEU A 105 -7.98 11.87 -10.76
CA LEU A 105 -7.30 11.38 -9.56
C LEU A 105 -8.02 10.20 -8.90
N ARG A 106 -9.36 10.20 -8.92
CA ARG A 106 -10.16 9.04 -8.50
C ARG A 106 -9.92 7.83 -9.38
N GLU A 107 -9.93 8.00 -10.70
CA GLU A 107 -9.66 6.88 -11.62
C GLU A 107 -8.24 6.35 -11.44
N ARG A 108 -7.25 7.23 -11.32
CA ARG A 108 -5.86 6.80 -11.04
C ARG A 108 -5.75 6.00 -9.73
N THR A 109 -6.51 6.39 -8.71
CA THR A 109 -6.58 5.64 -7.44
C THR A 109 -7.25 4.29 -7.63
N ARG A 110 -8.36 4.23 -8.39
CA ARG A 110 -9.05 2.98 -8.76
C ARG A 110 -8.11 2.01 -9.47
N GLN A 111 -7.30 2.52 -10.40
CA GLN A 111 -6.26 1.76 -11.11
C GLN A 111 -5.20 1.21 -10.16
N VAL A 112 -4.63 2.04 -9.27
CA VAL A 112 -3.67 1.57 -8.26
C VAL A 112 -4.27 0.50 -7.35
N TYR A 113 -5.55 0.60 -7.02
CA TYR A 113 -6.23 -0.34 -6.12
C TYR A 113 -6.52 -1.70 -6.76
N GLN A 114 -6.34 -1.86 -8.08
CA GLN A 114 -6.45 -3.15 -8.76
C GLN A 114 -5.47 -4.20 -8.21
N VAL A 115 -4.44 -3.80 -7.48
CA VAL A 115 -3.55 -4.70 -6.73
C VAL A 115 -4.29 -5.54 -5.67
N TYR A 116 -5.49 -5.12 -5.25
CA TYR A 116 -6.36 -5.86 -4.32
C TYR A 116 -7.47 -6.65 -5.03
N ALA A 117 -7.56 -6.58 -6.36
CA ALA A 117 -8.55 -7.29 -7.16
C ALA A 117 -8.04 -8.67 -7.62
N ARG A 118 -8.95 -9.46 -8.20
CA ARG A 118 -8.65 -10.71 -8.90
C ARG A 118 -8.19 -10.42 -10.34
N ARG A 119 -6.87 -10.32 -10.55
CA ARG A 119 -6.25 -9.89 -11.81
C ARG A 119 -4.93 -10.63 -12.04
N SER A 120 -4.51 -10.74 -13.31
CA SER A 120 -3.22 -11.33 -13.67
C SER A 120 -2.05 -10.44 -13.24
N PRO A 121 -0.85 -11.01 -13.01
CA PRO A 121 0.32 -10.21 -12.67
C PRO A 121 0.76 -9.27 -13.79
N GLU A 122 0.55 -9.64 -15.06
CA GLU A 122 0.88 -8.82 -16.23
C GLU A 122 0.02 -7.57 -16.27
N GLU A 123 -1.28 -7.71 -16.06
CA GLU A 123 -2.23 -6.60 -16.10
C GLU A 123 -1.96 -5.61 -14.97
N VAL A 124 -1.78 -6.11 -13.74
CA VAL A 124 -1.44 -5.25 -12.59
C VAL A 124 -0.10 -4.55 -12.81
N TYR A 125 0.89 -5.25 -13.39
CA TYR A 125 2.17 -4.64 -13.73
C TYR A 125 1.99 -3.50 -14.74
N ASP A 126 1.25 -3.71 -15.83
CA ASP A 126 1.05 -2.69 -16.85
C ASP A 126 0.27 -1.48 -16.32
N ILE A 127 -0.74 -1.69 -15.47
CA ILE A 127 -1.45 -0.62 -14.75
C ILE A 127 -0.48 0.20 -13.90
N LEU A 128 0.33 -0.47 -13.07
CA LEU A 128 1.28 0.19 -12.18
C LEU A 128 2.37 0.96 -12.98
N ARG A 129 2.79 0.44 -14.13
CA ARG A 129 3.71 1.14 -15.04
C ARG A 129 3.06 2.37 -15.68
N ALA A 130 1.79 2.26 -16.11
CA ALA A 130 1.05 3.37 -16.71
C ALA A 130 0.87 4.54 -15.73
N VAL A 131 0.62 4.25 -14.45
CA VAL A 131 0.54 5.31 -13.42
C VAL A 131 1.91 5.86 -13.00
N GLY A 132 3.01 5.25 -13.47
CA GLY A 132 4.38 5.69 -13.21
C GLY A 132 4.98 5.16 -11.90
N ALA A 133 4.50 4.04 -11.37
CA ALA A 133 5.02 3.45 -10.14
C ALA A 133 6.36 2.72 -10.35
N ASP A 134 7.27 2.86 -9.39
CA ASP A 134 8.48 2.05 -9.26
C ASP A 134 8.35 0.99 -8.16
N TYR A 135 7.58 1.31 -7.12
CA TYR A 135 7.31 0.46 -5.97
C TYR A 135 5.82 0.39 -5.68
N VAL A 136 5.35 -0.77 -5.28
CA VAL A 136 3.99 -0.98 -4.77
C VAL A 136 4.06 -1.52 -3.35
N VAL A 137 3.23 -0.93 -2.47
CA VAL A 137 3.09 -1.36 -1.08
C VAL A 137 1.72 -1.98 -0.87
N LEU A 138 1.72 -3.23 -0.44
CA LEU A 138 0.52 -4.02 -0.18
C LEU A 138 0.28 -4.18 1.31
N GLU A 139 -0.98 -4.06 1.72
CA GLU A 139 -1.40 -4.17 3.11
C GLU A 139 -2.26 -5.42 3.34
N ASN A 140 -1.89 -6.22 4.34
CA ASN A 140 -2.69 -7.35 4.78
C ASN A 140 -4.07 -6.91 5.32
N SER A 141 -4.13 -5.72 5.93
CA SER A 141 -5.37 -5.15 6.47
C SER A 141 -6.43 -4.94 5.40
N ILE A 142 -6.03 -4.65 4.16
CA ILE A 142 -6.92 -4.45 3.01
C ILE A 142 -7.12 -5.77 2.27
N CYS A 143 -6.02 -6.50 1.99
CA CYS A 143 -6.06 -7.75 1.25
C CYS A 143 -7.00 -8.78 1.90
N TYR A 144 -6.93 -8.90 3.23
CA TYR A 144 -7.72 -9.85 4.02
C TYR A 144 -8.81 -9.16 4.86
N GLU A 145 -9.32 -8.00 4.45
CA GLU A 145 -10.33 -7.27 5.21
C GLU A 145 -11.58 -8.14 5.45
N ARG A 146 -11.98 -8.27 6.73
CA ARG A 146 -13.12 -9.08 7.18
C ARG A 146 -14.07 -8.31 8.10
N ARG A 147 -13.76 -7.06 8.44
CA ARG A 147 -14.57 -6.23 9.35
C ARG A 147 -15.91 -5.83 8.74
N HIS A 148 -15.94 -5.61 7.43
CA HIS A 148 -17.14 -5.24 6.72
C HIS A 148 -17.82 -6.48 6.13
N ARG A 149 -19.15 -6.42 6.07
CA ARG A 149 -19.97 -7.44 5.40
C ARG A 149 -19.64 -7.48 3.90
N ARG A 150 -19.95 -8.62 3.27
CA ARG A 150 -19.87 -8.78 1.81
C ARG A 150 -20.65 -7.66 1.12
N GLY A 151 -20.08 -7.10 0.06
CA GLY A 151 -20.58 -5.92 -0.66
C GLY A 151 -20.04 -4.58 -0.16
N CYS A 152 -19.54 -4.51 1.08
CA CYS A 152 -19.01 -3.27 1.68
C CYS A 152 -17.50 -3.26 1.84
N ARG A 153 -16.79 -4.33 1.45
CA ARG A 153 -15.32 -4.39 1.50
C ARG A 153 -14.75 -3.77 0.22
N LEU A 154 -13.60 -3.09 0.31
CA LEU A 154 -12.94 -2.54 -0.87
C LEU A 154 -12.72 -3.59 -1.97
N ARG A 155 -12.29 -4.80 -1.60
CA ARG A 155 -12.09 -5.90 -2.55
C ARG A 155 -13.37 -6.31 -3.28
N ASP A 156 -14.52 -6.24 -2.61
CA ASP A 156 -15.82 -6.59 -3.19
C ASP A 156 -16.22 -5.56 -4.23
N LEU A 157 -16.04 -4.27 -3.90
CA LEU A 157 -16.31 -3.17 -4.81
C LEU A 157 -15.42 -3.25 -6.07
N LEU A 158 -14.17 -3.69 -5.91
CA LEU A 158 -13.26 -3.92 -7.04
C LEU A 158 -13.69 -5.11 -7.88
N ASP A 159 -14.11 -6.21 -7.24
CA ASP A 159 -14.58 -7.39 -7.95
C ASP A 159 -15.86 -7.05 -8.75
N LEU A 160 -16.86 -6.41 -8.12
CA LEU A 160 -18.07 -5.91 -8.79
C LEU A 160 -17.75 -4.99 -9.97
N ALA A 161 -16.86 -4.01 -9.76
CA ALA A 161 -16.51 -3.04 -10.80
C ALA A 161 -15.66 -3.63 -11.94
N ASN A 162 -15.20 -4.88 -11.80
CA ASN A 162 -14.54 -5.67 -12.83
C ASN A 162 -15.45 -6.77 -13.40
N GLY A 163 -16.72 -6.82 -13.00
CA GLY A 163 -17.68 -7.85 -13.44
C GLY A 163 -17.47 -9.22 -12.78
N HIS A 164 -16.79 -9.26 -11.63
CA HIS A 164 -16.46 -10.50 -10.93
C HIS A 164 -17.35 -10.78 -9.72
N ILE A 165 -17.61 -12.06 -9.50
CA ILE A 165 -18.27 -12.58 -8.30
C ILE A 165 -17.43 -12.26 -7.04
N MET A 166 -18.09 -11.73 -6.01
CA MET A 166 -17.47 -11.38 -4.72
C MET A 166 -17.21 -12.61 -3.84
N ASP A 167 -16.18 -12.53 -2.99
CA ASP A 167 -15.83 -13.62 -2.06
C ASP A 167 -16.88 -13.84 -0.96
N GLY A 168 -17.12 -15.10 -0.60
CA GLY A 168 -17.92 -15.50 0.57
C GLY A 168 -19.40 -15.71 0.25
N PRO A 169 -20.18 -16.16 1.26
CA PRO A 169 -21.58 -16.52 1.06
C PRO A 169 -22.45 -15.31 0.76
N GLY A 170 -23.39 -15.48 -0.17
CA GLY A 170 -24.44 -14.51 -0.49
C GLY A 170 -24.82 -14.54 -1.97
N GLU A 171 -25.89 -13.83 -2.31
CA GLU A 171 -26.39 -13.74 -3.68
C GLU A 171 -25.45 -12.94 -4.58
N ASN A 172 -25.38 -13.31 -5.85
CA ASN A 172 -24.62 -12.59 -6.88
C ASN A 172 -25.61 -12.09 -7.92
N GLU A 173 -25.33 -10.91 -8.47
CA GLU A 173 -26.03 -10.45 -9.68
C GLU A 173 -25.75 -11.43 -10.83
N PRO A 174 -26.76 -11.71 -11.68
CA PRO A 174 -26.69 -12.77 -12.70
C PRO A 174 -25.66 -12.53 -13.81
N ASP A 175 -25.24 -11.27 -13.99
CA ASP A 175 -24.27 -10.80 -14.98
C ASP A 175 -22.81 -10.90 -14.50
N LEU A 176 -22.57 -11.24 -13.23
CA LEU A 176 -21.22 -11.40 -12.69
C LEU A 176 -20.63 -12.77 -13.00
N VAL A 177 -19.36 -12.79 -13.41
CA VAL A 177 -18.64 -14.03 -13.74
C VAL A 177 -17.59 -14.38 -12.66
N PRO A 178 -17.25 -15.67 -12.49
CA PRO A 178 -16.09 -16.03 -11.68
C PRO A 178 -14.81 -15.45 -12.28
N ALA A 179 -13.96 -14.84 -11.46
CA ALA A 179 -12.67 -14.35 -11.94
C ALA A 179 -11.73 -15.51 -12.31
N SER A 180 -11.01 -15.39 -13.42
CA SER A 180 -10.04 -16.38 -13.90
C SER A 180 -8.76 -16.45 -13.05
N HIS A 181 -8.43 -15.36 -12.36
CA HIS A 181 -7.19 -15.23 -11.59
C HIS A 181 -7.47 -15.14 -10.08
N PRO A 182 -6.52 -15.61 -9.25
CA PRO A 182 -6.59 -15.36 -7.81
C PRO A 182 -6.42 -13.87 -7.51
N ARG A 183 -6.69 -13.49 -6.26
CA ARG A 183 -6.49 -12.12 -5.80
C ARG A 183 -5.00 -11.79 -5.81
N PHE A 184 -4.62 -10.72 -6.51
CA PHE A 184 -3.22 -10.38 -6.75
C PHE A 184 -2.42 -10.23 -5.45
N CYS A 185 -2.96 -9.50 -4.46
CA CYS A 185 -2.28 -9.24 -3.19
C CYS A 185 -2.00 -10.50 -2.34
N GLU A 186 -2.69 -11.60 -2.62
CA GLU A 186 -2.43 -12.91 -2.02
C GLU A 186 -1.44 -13.70 -2.87
N ALA A 187 -1.71 -13.80 -4.18
CA ALA A 187 -0.95 -14.62 -5.11
C ALA A 187 0.50 -14.17 -5.29
N ILE A 188 0.78 -12.86 -5.27
CA ILE A 188 2.16 -12.33 -5.39
C ILE A 188 3.11 -12.83 -4.29
N LYS A 189 2.58 -13.31 -3.16
CA LYS A 189 3.38 -13.82 -2.04
C LYS A 189 3.88 -15.24 -2.25
N THR A 190 3.33 -15.96 -3.23
CA THR A 190 3.67 -17.36 -3.52
C THR A 190 5.02 -17.52 -4.23
N ASP A 191 5.67 -16.41 -4.59
CA ASP A 191 6.96 -16.37 -5.30
C ASP A 191 6.96 -17.16 -6.63
N ASP A 192 5.77 -17.33 -7.24
CA ASP A 192 5.57 -17.96 -8.55
C ASP A 192 6.34 -17.22 -9.67
N ALA A 193 6.72 -17.95 -10.72
CA ALA A 193 7.54 -17.45 -11.83
C ALA A 193 6.92 -16.24 -12.54
N ALA A 194 5.59 -16.22 -12.74
CA ALA A 194 4.90 -15.11 -13.41
C ALA A 194 5.01 -13.80 -12.59
N TYR A 195 4.91 -13.90 -11.27
CA TYR A 195 5.02 -12.75 -10.38
C TYR A 195 6.46 -12.31 -10.19
N SER A 196 7.37 -13.26 -9.92
CA SER A 196 8.79 -12.96 -9.70
C SER A 196 9.48 -12.42 -10.95
N ALA A 197 8.98 -12.71 -12.16
CA ALA A 197 9.45 -12.13 -13.41
C ALA A 197 9.19 -10.61 -13.50
N LEU A 198 8.14 -10.10 -12.86
CA LEU A 198 7.68 -8.71 -12.95
C LEU A 198 7.96 -7.90 -11.68
N PHE A 199 7.98 -8.56 -10.53
CA PHE A 199 8.08 -7.95 -9.21
C PHE A 199 9.27 -8.50 -8.43
N THR A 200 9.85 -7.68 -7.56
CA THR A 200 10.91 -8.09 -6.64
C THR A 200 10.56 -7.63 -5.23
N ARG A 201 10.37 -8.56 -4.31
CA ARG A 201 10.09 -8.24 -2.90
C ARG A 201 11.32 -7.58 -2.28
N THR A 202 11.17 -6.33 -1.85
CA THR A 202 12.26 -5.55 -1.23
C THR A 202 12.12 -5.40 0.27
N PHE A 203 10.90 -5.56 0.79
CA PHE A 203 10.62 -5.54 2.21
C PHE A 203 9.36 -6.36 2.51
N GLN A 204 9.34 -6.99 3.67
CA GLN A 204 8.14 -7.60 4.23
C GLN A 204 8.17 -7.49 5.75
N ASN A 205 7.00 -7.26 6.33
CA ASN A 205 6.74 -7.53 7.73
C ASN A 205 5.36 -8.20 7.86
N LYS A 206 4.86 -8.35 9.09
CA LYS A 206 3.55 -9.01 9.33
C LYS A 206 2.37 -8.30 8.67
N THR A 207 2.51 -7.03 8.33
CA THR A 207 1.38 -6.18 7.86
C THR A 207 1.55 -5.70 6.43
N PHE A 208 2.79 -5.44 6.00
CA PHE A 208 3.14 -4.75 4.77
C PHE A 208 4.13 -5.56 3.95
N TYR A 209 3.93 -5.53 2.64
CA TYR A 209 4.84 -6.10 1.66
C TYR A 209 5.16 -5.03 0.63
N VAL A 210 6.44 -4.80 0.38
CA VAL A 210 6.90 -3.83 -0.61
C VAL A 210 7.55 -4.56 -1.76
N TYR A 211 7.02 -4.35 -2.96
CA TYR A 211 7.54 -4.90 -4.19
C TYR A 211 8.06 -3.79 -5.08
N ARG A 212 9.25 -3.98 -5.63
CA ARG A 212 9.81 -3.18 -6.70
C ARG A 212 9.34 -3.75 -8.04
N LEU A 213 8.93 -2.87 -8.95
CA LEU A 213 8.63 -3.25 -10.33
C LEU A 213 9.93 -3.40 -11.12
N LYS A 214 10.10 -4.53 -11.80
CA LYS A 214 11.21 -4.74 -12.73
C LYS A 214 11.02 -3.86 -13.96
N LYS A 215 12.08 -3.31 -14.53
CA LYS A 215 11.98 -2.54 -15.78
C LYS A 215 11.96 -3.53 -16.95
N LYS A 216 10.96 -3.45 -17.84
CA LYS A 216 11.04 -4.11 -19.16
C LYS A 216 12.31 -3.60 -19.86
N ARG A 217 13.23 -4.51 -20.23
CA ARG A 217 14.42 -4.11 -21.03
C ARG A 217 13.89 -3.55 -22.34
N LYS A 218 14.23 -2.30 -22.68
CA LYS A 218 14.04 -1.79 -24.04
C LYS A 218 14.84 -2.73 -24.95
N LYS A 219 14.17 -3.51 -25.81
CA LYS A 219 14.80 -4.07 -27.00
C LYS A 219 15.19 -2.86 -27.84
N SER A 220 16.47 -2.49 -27.84
CA SER A 220 17.02 -1.57 -28.81
C SER A 220 16.79 -2.18 -30.19
N GLY A 221 15.78 -1.69 -30.91
CA GLY A 221 15.58 -2.02 -32.31
C GLY A 221 16.84 -1.62 -33.07
N LYS A 222 17.55 -2.62 -33.59
CA LYS A 222 18.63 -2.43 -34.54
C LYS A 222 17.95 -1.98 -35.83
N VAL A 223 18.06 -0.68 -36.13
CA VAL A 223 17.71 -0.14 -37.45
C VAL A 223 18.74 -0.71 -38.43
N SER A 224 18.31 -1.57 -39.33
CA SER A 224 19.11 -1.98 -40.50
C SER A 224 19.16 -0.82 -41.49
N PRO A 225 20.33 -0.43 -42.02
CA PRO A 225 20.44 0.67 -42.98
C PRO A 225 19.92 0.25 -44.36
N GLU A 226 19.39 1.25 -45.06
CA GLU A 226 18.85 1.26 -46.43
C GLU A 226 19.71 0.51 -47.45
N SER A 227 19.06 -0.27 -48.32
CA SER A 227 19.57 -0.56 -49.66
C SER A 227 19.24 0.61 -50.57
N GLY A 228 20.23 1.47 -50.81
CA GLY A 228 20.15 2.51 -51.84
C GLY A 228 20.02 1.89 -53.23
N VAL A 229 18.96 2.29 -53.95
CA VAL A 229 18.84 2.08 -55.40
C VAL A 229 19.69 3.16 -56.08
N LYS A 230 20.75 2.73 -56.76
CA LYS A 230 21.41 3.50 -57.82
C LYS A 230 21.58 2.59 -59.03
N GLN A 231 21.26 3.19 -60.19
CA GLN A 231 21.34 2.73 -61.58
C GLN A 231 20.17 1.87 -62.05
#